data_AF-A0A1J5SUW6-F1
#
_entry.id   AF-A0A1J5SUW6-F1
#
_cell.length_a   1.000
_cell.length_b   1.000
_cell.length_c   1.000
_cell.angle_alpha   90.00
_cell.angle_beta   90.00
_cell.angle_gamma   90.00
#
_symmetry.space_group_name_H-M   'P 1'
#
loop_
_entity.id
_entity.type
_entity.pdbx_description
1 polymer ?
#
loop_
_entity_poly.entity_id
_entity_poly.type
_entity_poly.pdbx_seq_one_letter_code
_entity_poly.pdbx_strand_id
1 'polypeptide(L)'
;MRIDVIARQQEAPLSSSDWTTSHSTKPASRQVAGYLPQAGDRTNLKGNLQTPGLYSELMARAAGLPSDELFAQMISSQIDGVGALPPGLGLEEKDFCALLTHHFPGVELVIRCADNIPDPRALERDDVLGLLLAHRAHRNMSEEWMAEIVTAACMASDHLWQDLGLWSRDHLSRLMTQNFPSLAAKNVHDMKWKKFIYKQLCEQEGINACRSPSCEYCADYLNCFGPEE
;
A
#
# COMPACT_ATOMS: atom_id res chain seq x y z
N MET A 1 -3.91 -24.64 -8.91
CA MET A 1 -3.69 -24.81 -7.45
C MET A 1 -4.58 -23.79 -6.80
N ARG A 2 -5.59 -24.22 -6.05
CA ARG A 2 -6.58 -23.32 -5.45
C ARG A 2 -6.04 -22.89 -4.09
N ILE A 3 -5.66 -21.62 -3.95
CA ILE A 3 -5.26 -21.05 -2.66
C ILE A 3 -6.49 -20.32 -2.11
N ASP A 4 -7.09 -20.89 -1.07
CA ASP A 4 -8.21 -20.25 -0.37
C ASP A 4 -7.63 -19.25 0.66
N VAL A 5 -7.73 -17.95 0.36
CA VAL A 5 -7.28 -16.89 1.27
C VAL A 5 -8.45 -16.43 2.12
N ILE A 6 -8.39 -16.70 3.42
CA ILE A 6 -9.34 -16.17 4.41
C ILE A 6 -8.77 -14.83 4.89
N ALA A 7 -9.34 -13.73 4.40
CA ALA A 7 -9.07 -12.39 4.95
C ALA A 7 -9.43 -12.38 6.44
N ARG A 8 -8.46 -12.13 7.31
CA ARG A 8 -8.73 -11.83 8.73
C ARG A 8 -9.25 -10.41 8.79
N GLN A 9 -10.47 -10.23 9.30
CA GLN A 9 -10.99 -8.91 9.65
C GLN A 9 -10.06 -8.30 10.71
N GLN A 10 -9.45 -7.14 10.41
CA GLN A 10 -8.91 -6.27 11.45
C GLN A 10 -10.08 -5.47 12.01
N GLU A 11 -10.39 -5.70 13.28
CA GLU A 11 -11.29 -4.84 14.04
C GLU A 11 -10.62 -3.47 14.23
N ALA A 12 -11.33 -2.40 13.86
CA ALA A 12 -10.90 -1.05 14.11
C ALA A 12 -10.83 -0.78 15.63
N PRO A 13 -9.78 -0.15 16.15
CA PRO A 13 -9.73 0.21 17.57
C PRO A 13 -10.76 1.32 17.85
N LEU A 14 -11.66 1.04 18.79
CA LEU A 14 -12.58 2.02 19.37
C LEU A 14 -11.78 3.16 20.02
N SER A 15 -11.91 4.35 19.45
CA SER A 15 -11.47 5.61 20.04
C SER A 15 -12.36 5.94 21.26
N SER A 16 -11.81 5.84 22.47
CA SER A 16 -12.40 6.48 23.66
C SER A 16 -11.48 7.59 24.15
N SER A 17 -11.83 8.83 23.81
CA SER A 17 -11.42 10.01 24.54
C SER A 17 -12.24 10.13 25.82
N ASP A 18 -11.59 10.28 26.97
CA ASP A 18 -12.07 11.19 28.01
C ASP A 18 -10.97 11.48 29.05
N TRP A 19 -10.66 12.77 29.17
CA TRP A 19 -9.80 13.35 30.20
C TRP A 19 -10.65 13.71 31.41
N THR A 20 -10.28 13.26 32.61
CA THR A 20 -10.56 14.01 33.85
C THR A 20 -9.47 13.78 34.92
N THR A 21 -9.13 14.88 35.57
CA THR A 21 -8.09 15.10 36.58
C THR A 21 -8.50 14.63 37.98
N SER A 22 -7.59 14.05 38.79
CA SER A 22 -7.25 14.51 40.16
C SER A 22 -6.48 13.48 41.04
N HIS A 23 -5.32 13.95 41.53
CA HIS A 23 -4.70 13.82 42.86
C HIS A 23 -4.57 12.48 43.63
N SER A 24 -3.29 12.16 43.94
CA SER A 24 -2.70 12.03 45.31
C SER A 24 -2.15 10.66 45.77
N THR A 25 -0.99 10.76 46.43
CA THR A 25 -0.36 9.90 47.46
C THR A 25 0.32 8.55 47.10
N LYS A 26 1.67 8.55 47.23
CA LYS A 26 2.59 7.43 47.58
C LYS A 26 2.34 6.96 49.05
N PRO A 27 2.85 5.80 49.58
CA PRO A 27 4.19 5.22 49.32
C PRO A 27 4.41 3.67 49.46
N ALA A 28 5.64 3.27 49.08
CA ALA A 28 6.56 2.21 49.60
C ALA A 28 6.12 0.72 49.77
N SER A 29 6.84 -0.21 49.12
CA SER A 29 7.98 -0.97 49.72
C SER A 29 8.25 -2.36 49.10
N ARG A 30 9.56 -2.71 49.08
CA ARG A 30 10.19 -4.02 49.34
C ARG A 30 10.49 -5.02 48.18
N GLN A 31 11.73 -5.51 48.25
CA GLN A 31 12.51 -6.44 47.40
C GLN A 31 12.00 -7.89 47.40
N VAL A 32 12.46 -8.72 46.44
CA VAL A 32 13.48 -9.80 46.61
C VAL A 32 13.55 -10.74 45.38
N ALA A 33 14.79 -11.15 45.04
CA ALA A 33 15.32 -12.35 44.32
C ALA A 33 14.37 -13.24 43.48
N GLY A 34 14.71 -13.72 42.29
CA GLY A 34 15.99 -14.21 41.78
C GLY A 34 15.86 -15.72 41.51
N TYR A 35 16.01 -16.17 40.27
CA TYR A 35 16.58 -17.49 39.91
C TYR A 35 16.70 -17.64 38.38
N LEU A 36 17.90 -18.01 37.95
CA LEU A 36 18.22 -18.59 36.65
C LEU A 36 18.48 -20.08 36.90
N PRO A 37 18.09 -20.97 35.96
CA PRO A 37 19.05 -22.00 35.58
C PRO A 37 19.16 -22.19 34.07
N GLN A 38 20.36 -22.58 33.65
CA GLN A 38 20.77 -22.87 32.29
C GLN A 38 20.49 -24.34 31.88
N ALA A 39 20.61 -24.54 30.56
CA ALA A 39 21.06 -25.73 29.84
C ALA A 39 19.99 -26.73 29.36
N GLY A 40 19.97 -26.92 28.04
CA GLY A 40 19.17 -27.91 27.34
C GLY A 40 19.34 -27.76 25.83
N ASP A 41 20.54 -28.08 25.34
CA ASP A 41 20.85 -28.24 23.92
C ASP A 41 19.86 -29.22 23.28
N ARG A 42 19.07 -28.72 22.34
CA ARG A 42 18.24 -29.51 21.43
C ARG A 42 18.49 -28.97 20.03
N THR A 43 19.52 -29.52 19.41
CA THR A 43 19.77 -29.50 17.96
C THR A 43 18.45 -29.54 17.17
N ASN A 44 18.07 -28.40 16.62
CA ASN A 44 16.88 -28.24 15.80
C ASN A 44 17.22 -28.63 14.35
N LEU A 45 17.27 -29.95 14.11
CA LEU A 45 17.26 -30.54 12.77
C LEU A 45 15.81 -30.81 12.38
N LYS A 46 15.12 -29.75 11.94
CA LYS A 46 13.96 -29.90 11.06
C LYS A 46 14.19 -28.99 9.87
N GLY A 47 14.70 -29.59 8.80
CA GLY A 47 14.79 -28.97 7.49
C GLY A 47 13.45 -28.36 7.13
N ASN A 48 13.43 -27.03 7.08
CA ASN A 48 12.29 -26.26 6.65
C ASN A 48 12.21 -26.45 5.14
N LEU A 49 11.36 -27.37 4.68
CA LEU A 49 10.87 -27.37 3.30
C LEU A 49 10.04 -26.09 3.18
N GLN A 50 10.71 -24.98 2.87
CA GLN A 50 10.07 -23.70 2.65
C GLN A 50 9.16 -23.86 1.43
N THR A 51 7.86 -23.89 1.65
CA THR A 51 6.89 -23.55 0.62
C THR A 51 7.36 -22.22 0.01
N PRO A 52 7.55 -22.12 -1.31
CA PRO A 52 7.86 -20.84 -1.93
C PRO A 52 6.80 -19.83 -1.47
N GLY A 53 7.22 -18.67 -0.95
CA GLY A 53 6.25 -17.62 -0.61
C GLY A 53 5.41 -17.27 -1.84
N LEU A 54 4.17 -16.81 -1.65
CA LEU A 54 3.22 -16.55 -2.75
C LEU A 54 3.85 -15.72 -3.89
N TYR A 55 4.66 -14.72 -3.55
CA TYR A 55 5.43 -13.95 -4.53
C TYR A 55 6.24 -14.83 -5.49
N SER A 56 6.96 -15.83 -4.96
CA SER A 56 7.77 -16.76 -5.78
C SER A 56 6.88 -17.60 -6.69
N GLU A 57 5.70 -17.99 -6.23
CA GLU A 57 4.74 -18.76 -7.03
C GLU A 57 4.10 -17.95 -8.15
N LEU A 58 3.82 -16.66 -7.89
CA LEU A 58 3.36 -15.69 -8.89
C LEU A 58 4.45 -15.45 -9.92
N MET A 59 5.67 -15.14 -9.47
CA MET A 59 6.80 -14.87 -10.37
C MET A 59 7.18 -16.09 -11.22
N ALA A 60 7.03 -17.32 -10.71
CA ALA A 60 7.24 -18.54 -11.50
C ALA A 60 6.22 -18.72 -12.65
N ARG A 61 5.10 -17.99 -12.60
CA ARG A 61 4.02 -18.01 -13.61
C ARG A 61 3.84 -16.66 -14.29
N ALA A 62 4.74 -15.71 -14.06
CA ALA A 62 4.68 -14.39 -14.65
C ALA A 62 4.69 -14.48 -16.19
N ALA A 63 3.86 -13.67 -16.84
CA ALA A 63 3.75 -13.60 -18.29
C ALA A 63 4.97 -12.90 -18.95
N GLY A 64 5.86 -12.31 -18.16
CA GLY A 64 7.02 -11.56 -18.61
C GLY A 64 6.71 -10.10 -18.96
N LEU A 65 5.61 -9.55 -18.42
CA LEU A 65 5.19 -8.18 -18.67
C LEU A 65 5.87 -7.21 -17.69
N PRO A 66 6.04 -5.93 -18.05
CA PRO A 66 6.78 -4.96 -17.24
C PRO A 66 6.26 -4.78 -15.80
N SER A 67 4.95 -4.95 -15.59
CA SER A 67 4.29 -4.73 -14.29
C SER A 67 4.11 -6.02 -13.46
N ASP A 68 4.55 -7.18 -13.94
CA ASP A 68 4.35 -8.47 -13.25
C ASP A 68 4.93 -8.45 -11.83
N GLU A 69 6.16 -7.95 -11.68
CA GLU A 69 6.82 -7.86 -10.38
C GLU A 69 6.03 -6.99 -9.39
N LEU A 70 5.49 -5.87 -9.86
CA LEU A 70 4.74 -4.92 -9.03
C LEU A 70 3.42 -5.54 -8.59
N PHE A 71 2.66 -6.17 -9.50
CA PHE A 71 1.45 -6.88 -9.15
C PHE A 71 1.73 -8.04 -8.19
N ALA A 72 2.81 -8.79 -8.39
CA ALA A 72 3.17 -9.89 -7.51
C ALA A 72 3.47 -9.41 -6.08
N GLN A 73 4.17 -8.27 -5.92
CA GLN A 73 4.39 -7.66 -4.62
C GLN A 73 3.08 -7.26 -3.96
N MET A 74 2.22 -6.50 -4.66
CA MET A 74 0.96 -6.02 -4.10
C MET A 74 0.03 -7.17 -3.69
N ILE A 75 -0.10 -8.21 -4.53
CA ILE A 75 -0.91 -9.40 -4.23
C ILE A 75 -0.36 -10.13 -3.00
N SER A 76 0.96 -10.33 -2.93
CA SER A 76 1.58 -11.06 -1.82
C SER A 76 1.43 -10.29 -0.51
N SER A 77 1.73 -8.99 -0.52
CA SER A 77 1.59 -8.12 0.64
C SER A 77 0.14 -8.05 1.12
N GLN A 78 -0.83 -7.91 0.22
CA GLN A 78 -2.25 -7.85 0.59
C GLN A 78 -2.71 -9.16 1.28
N ILE A 79 -2.25 -10.32 0.79
CA ILE A 79 -2.57 -11.63 1.37
C ILE A 79 -1.91 -11.84 2.74
N ASP A 80 -0.69 -11.31 2.91
CA ASP A 80 0.02 -11.32 4.19
C ASP A 80 -0.50 -10.26 5.19
N GLY A 81 -1.48 -9.44 4.79
CA GLY A 81 -2.05 -8.36 5.62
C GLY A 81 -1.13 -7.15 5.76
N VAL A 82 -0.24 -6.94 4.79
CA VAL A 82 0.68 -5.79 4.69
C VAL A 82 0.14 -4.79 3.67
N GLY A 83 0.19 -3.51 4.03
CA GLY A 83 -0.40 -2.42 3.26
C GLY A 83 -1.87 -2.21 3.58
N ALA A 84 -2.52 -1.38 2.78
CA ALA A 84 -3.88 -0.92 3.04
C ALA A 84 -4.86 -1.23 1.90
N LEU A 85 -4.40 -1.95 0.86
CA LEU A 85 -5.25 -2.34 -0.25
C LEU A 85 -6.35 -3.31 0.19
N PRO A 86 -7.61 -3.08 -0.23
CA PRO A 86 -8.70 -4.03 -0.01
C PRO A 86 -8.43 -5.39 -0.67
N PRO A 87 -9.19 -6.44 -0.30
CA PRO A 87 -9.22 -7.69 -1.06
C PRO A 87 -9.42 -7.41 -2.57
N GLY A 88 -8.67 -8.11 -3.42
CA GLY A 88 -8.71 -7.88 -4.87
C GLY A 88 -7.97 -6.63 -5.32
N LEU A 89 -7.13 -6.06 -4.44
CA LEU A 89 -6.40 -4.80 -4.65
C LEU A 89 -7.32 -3.59 -4.85
N GLY A 90 -8.59 -3.70 -4.43
CA GLY A 90 -9.62 -2.67 -4.67
C GLY A 90 -10.29 -2.74 -6.04
N LEU A 91 -9.96 -3.73 -6.88
CA LEU A 91 -10.63 -3.99 -8.15
C LEU A 91 -11.94 -4.76 -7.96
N GLU A 92 -12.84 -4.66 -8.94
CA GLU A 92 -13.94 -5.60 -9.05
C GLU A 92 -13.45 -7.03 -9.30
N GLU A 93 -14.23 -8.03 -8.87
CA GLU A 93 -13.87 -9.45 -9.00
C GLU A 93 -13.52 -9.83 -10.45
N LYS A 94 -14.29 -9.34 -11.41
CA LYS A 94 -14.08 -9.58 -12.85
C LYS A 94 -12.71 -9.08 -13.31
N ASP A 95 -12.30 -7.90 -12.85
CA ASP A 95 -11.09 -7.22 -13.29
C ASP A 95 -9.87 -7.80 -12.59
N PHE A 96 -10.00 -8.16 -11.31
CA PHE A 96 -8.97 -8.92 -10.61
C PHE A 96 -8.72 -10.29 -11.25
N CYS A 97 -9.77 -11.00 -11.66
CA CYS A 97 -9.63 -12.28 -12.37
C CYS A 97 -8.95 -12.10 -13.75
N ALA A 98 -9.30 -11.04 -14.47
CA ALA A 98 -8.66 -10.70 -15.73
C ALA A 98 -7.17 -10.35 -15.54
N LEU A 99 -6.84 -9.60 -14.48
CA LEU A 99 -5.47 -9.29 -14.08
C LEU A 99 -4.65 -10.55 -13.83
N LEU A 100 -5.16 -11.49 -13.01
CA LEU A 100 -4.48 -12.75 -12.77
C LEU A 100 -4.26 -13.55 -14.05
N THR A 101 -5.29 -13.63 -14.91
CA THR A 101 -5.19 -14.35 -16.18
C THR A 101 -4.15 -13.72 -17.11
N HIS A 102 -4.04 -12.39 -17.11
CA HIS A 102 -3.13 -11.65 -17.97
C HIS A 102 -1.67 -11.71 -17.49
N HIS A 103 -1.44 -11.51 -16.19
CA HIS A 103 -0.09 -11.40 -15.62
C HIS A 103 0.46 -12.71 -15.07
N PHE A 104 -0.39 -13.62 -14.60
CA PHE A 104 -0.01 -14.86 -13.91
C PHE A 104 -0.83 -16.06 -14.40
N PRO A 105 -0.76 -16.41 -15.70
CA PRO A 105 -1.55 -17.50 -16.28
C PRO A 105 -1.46 -18.81 -15.48
N GLY A 106 -2.62 -19.37 -15.13
CA GLY A 106 -2.73 -20.62 -14.37
C GLY A 106 -2.68 -20.46 -12.85
N VAL A 107 -2.62 -19.22 -12.34
CA VAL A 107 -2.87 -18.91 -10.92
C VAL A 107 -4.36 -18.67 -10.72
N GLU A 108 -4.92 -19.31 -9.70
CA GLU A 108 -6.29 -19.09 -9.26
C GLU A 108 -6.27 -18.70 -7.78
N LEU A 109 -6.68 -17.47 -7.49
CA LEU A 109 -6.88 -16.97 -6.13
C LEU A 109 -8.36 -16.72 -5.92
N VAL A 110 -8.91 -17.25 -4.82
CA VAL A 110 -10.29 -16.97 -4.42
C VAL A 110 -10.26 -15.83 -3.43
N ILE A 111 -10.80 -14.68 -3.83
CA ILE A 111 -10.91 -13.51 -2.99
C ILE A 111 -12.37 -13.30 -2.57
N ARG A 112 -12.57 -12.99 -1.30
CA ARG A 112 -13.87 -12.54 -0.80
C ARG A 112 -13.86 -11.01 -0.79
N CYS A 113 -14.51 -10.42 -1.77
CA CYS A 113 -14.74 -8.99 -1.77
C CYS A 113 -15.65 -8.60 -0.62
N ALA A 114 -15.39 -7.45 -0.01
CA ALA A 114 -16.29 -6.86 0.97
C ALA A 114 -17.57 -6.38 0.26
N ASP A 115 -18.66 -6.26 1.01
CA ASP A 115 -19.88 -5.66 0.51
C ASP A 115 -19.63 -4.21 0.04
N ASN A 116 -20.37 -3.78 -0.98
CA ASN A 116 -20.28 -2.43 -1.53
C ASN A 116 -20.85 -1.43 -0.51
N ILE A 117 -19.99 -0.94 0.37
CA ILE A 117 -20.31 0.10 1.35
C ILE A 117 -20.14 1.45 0.67
N PRO A 118 -21.12 2.38 0.77
CA PRO A 118 -20.99 3.73 0.23
C PRO A 118 -19.71 4.41 0.74
N ASP A 119 -18.84 4.80 -0.19
CA ASP A 119 -17.60 5.50 0.12
C ASP A 119 -17.86 7.00 0.29
N PRO A 120 -17.70 7.57 1.50
CA PRO A 120 -17.87 9.01 1.72
C PRO A 120 -16.85 9.86 0.93
N ARG A 121 -15.77 9.25 0.42
CA ARG A 121 -14.72 9.89 -0.39
C ARG A 121 -14.83 9.55 -1.87
N ALA A 122 -16.00 9.10 -2.34
CA ALA A 122 -16.21 8.74 -3.75
C ALA A 122 -15.79 9.84 -4.74
N LEU A 123 -16.09 11.11 -4.47
CA LEU A 123 -15.68 12.22 -5.35
C LEU A 123 -14.16 12.37 -5.43
N GLU A 124 -13.47 12.30 -4.29
CA GLU A 124 -12.00 12.37 -4.25
C GLU A 124 -11.37 11.17 -4.97
N ARG A 125 -11.97 9.98 -4.82
CA ARG A 125 -11.58 8.77 -5.54
C ARG A 125 -11.71 8.96 -7.05
N ASP A 126 -12.84 9.49 -7.51
CA ASP A 126 -13.11 9.75 -8.92
C ASP A 126 -12.12 10.76 -9.52
N ASP A 127 -11.79 11.82 -8.77
CA ASP A 127 -10.80 12.82 -9.18
C ASP A 127 -9.40 12.21 -9.34
N VAL A 128 -8.94 11.43 -8.35
CA VAL A 128 -7.64 10.73 -8.41
C VAL A 128 -7.62 9.75 -9.58
N LEU A 129 -8.68 8.95 -9.75
CA LEU A 129 -8.78 8.01 -10.86
C LEU A 129 -8.76 8.71 -12.21
N GLY A 130 -9.54 9.79 -12.36
CA GLY A 130 -9.58 10.60 -13.57
C GLY A 130 -8.21 11.16 -13.94
N LEU A 131 -7.47 11.70 -12.95
CA LEU A 131 -6.10 12.17 -13.14
C LEU A 131 -5.16 11.06 -13.61
N LEU A 132 -5.19 9.89 -12.97
CA LEU A 132 -4.32 8.76 -13.33
C LEU A 132 -4.66 8.21 -14.72
N LEU A 133 -5.95 8.04 -15.02
CA LEU A 133 -6.42 7.57 -16.33
C LEU A 133 -6.03 8.51 -17.47
N ALA A 134 -6.07 9.82 -17.24
CA ALA A 134 -5.65 10.84 -18.21
C ALA A 134 -4.14 10.84 -18.48
N HIS A 135 -3.34 10.26 -17.58
CA HIS A 135 -1.88 10.25 -17.65
C HIS A 135 -1.27 8.88 -17.96
N ARG A 136 -2.09 7.88 -18.29
CA ARG A 136 -1.66 6.53 -18.65
C ARG A 136 -0.66 6.51 -19.81
N ALA A 137 0.16 5.46 -19.87
CA ALA A 137 1.11 5.26 -20.95
C ALA A 137 0.45 4.84 -22.27
N HIS A 138 -0.78 4.30 -22.21
CA HIS A 138 -1.56 3.74 -23.29
C HIS A 138 -0.83 2.61 -24.06
N ARG A 139 -0.12 1.74 -23.32
CA ARG A 139 0.64 0.61 -23.89
C ARG A 139 0.02 -0.74 -23.56
N ASN A 140 -0.63 -0.86 -22.40
CA ASN A 140 -1.29 -2.08 -21.96
C ASN A 140 -2.60 -1.76 -21.21
N MET A 141 -3.60 -2.64 -21.32
CA MET A 141 -4.85 -2.57 -20.54
C MET A 141 -4.61 -2.59 -19.03
N SER A 142 -3.53 -3.23 -18.56
CA SER A 142 -3.17 -3.34 -17.15
C SER A 142 -2.95 -1.99 -16.47
N GLU A 143 -2.73 -0.93 -17.25
CA GLU A 143 -2.59 0.44 -16.75
C GLU A 143 -3.92 1.00 -16.19
N GLU A 144 -5.07 0.48 -16.64
CA GLU A 144 -6.39 0.83 -16.06
C GLU A 144 -6.53 0.22 -14.68
N TRP A 145 -6.26 -1.08 -14.55
CA TRP A 145 -6.23 -1.75 -13.25
C TRP A 145 -5.21 -1.09 -12.31
N MET A 146 -4.04 -0.73 -12.81
CA MET A 146 -3.04 -0.01 -12.01
C MET A 146 -3.55 1.35 -11.54
N ALA A 147 -4.30 2.09 -12.37
CA ALA A 147 -4.89 3.37 -11.97
C ALA A 147 -5.89 3.17 -10.83
N GLU A 148 -6.77 2.18 -10.92
CA GLU A 148 -7.72 1.84 -9.86
C GLU A 148 -7.03 1.43 -8.56
N ILE A 149 -5.98 0.60 -8.64
CA ILE A 149 -5.21 0.14 -7.48
C ILE A 149 -4.49 1.31 -6.79
N VAL A 150 -3.84 2.18 -7.56
CA VAL A 150 -3.18 3.38 -7.00
C VAL A 150 -4.20 4.32 -6.37
N THR A 151 -5.35 4.51 -7.01
CA THR A 151 -6.46 5.28 -6.43
C THR A 151 -6.93 4.69 -5.11
N ALA A 152 -7.10 3.36 -5.02
CA ALA A 152 -7.50 2.69 -3.80
C ALA A 152 -6.49 2.91 -2.66
N ALA A 153 -5.19 2.80 -2.95
CA ALA A 153 -4.14 3.06 -1.98
C ALA A 153 -4.03 4.54 -1.56
N CYS A 154 -4.33 5.49 -2.46
CA CYS A 154 -4.39 6.93 -2.11
C CYS A 154 -5.43 7.23 -1.03
N MET A 155 -6.46 6.40 -0.87
CA MET A 155 -7.48 6.56 0.17
C MET A 155 -6.99 6.13 1.56
N ALA A 156 -5.86 5.43 1.68
CA ALA A 156 -5.26 5.10 2.96
C ALA A 156 -4.39 6.24 3.50
N SER A 157 -3.91 6.08 4.75
CA SER A 157 -3.30 7.19 5.50
C SER A 157 -1.77 7.27 5.41
N ASP A 158 -1.08 6.19 5.05
CA ASP A 158 0.38 6.13 5.11
C ASP A 158 1.04 6.63 3.81
N HIS A 159 2.33 6.35 3.62
CA HIS A 159 2.99 6.64 2.35
C HIS A 159 2.46 5.69 1.27
N LEU A 160 2.30 6.20 0.03
CA LEU A 160 1.63 5.46 -1.04
C LEU A 160 2.27 4.08 -1.32
N TRP A 161 3.60 3.96 -1.20
CA TRP A 161 4.28 2.69 -1.44
C TRP A 161 3.96 1.65 -0.35
N GLN A 162 3.80 2.09 0.91
CA GLN A 162 3.38 1.25 2.04
C GLN A 162 1.93 0.83 1.88
N ASP A 163 1.04 1.78 1.54
CA ASP A 163 -0.37 1.50 1.33
C ASP A 163 -0.61 0.50 0.19
N LEU A 164 0.19 0.59 -0.89
CA LEU A 164 0.19 -0.38 -1.99
C LEU A 164 0.76 -1.75 -1.58
N GLY A 165 1.51 -1.85 -0.48
CA GLY A 165 2.25 -3.05 -0.12
C GLY A 165 3.47 -3.30 -1.01
N LEU A 166 4.04 -2.26 -1.63
CA LEU A 166 5.31 -2.36 -2.34
C LEU A 166 6.47 -2.44 -1.34
N TRP A 167 7.59 -3.03 -1.75
CA TRP A 167 8.72 -3.26 -0.83
C TRP A 167 9.71 -2.09 -0.75
N SER A 168 9.54 -1.07 -1.59
CA SER A 168 10.33 0.15 -1.51
C SER A 168 9.66 1.30 -2.25
N ARG A 169 10.08 2.53 -1.89
CA ARG A 169 9.75 3.75 -2.64
C ARG A 169 10.22 3.68 -4.10
N ASP A 170 11.34 3.03 -4.38
CA ASP A 170 11.86 2.84 -5.74
C ASP A 170 10.91 2.01 -6.62
N HIS A 171 10.26 0.99 -6.05
CA HIS A 171 9.22 0.23 -6.76
C HIS A 171 8.04 1.13 -7.12
N LEU A 172 7.64 2.04 -6.23
CA LEU A 172 6.60 3.02 -6.54
C LEU A 172 7.03 3.99 -7.64
N SER A 173 8.26 4.52 -7.59
CA SER A 173 8.76 5.40 -8.66
C SER A 173 8.84 4.68 -10.01
N ARG A 174 9.22 3.39 -10.04
CA ARG A 174 9.14 2.53 -11.23
C ARG A 174 7.70 2.38 -11.72
N LEU A 175 6.77 2.08 -10.82
CA LEU A 175 5.33 1.96 -11.12
C LEU A 175 4.81 3.23 -11.79
N MET A 176 5.08 4.39 -11.18
CA MET A 176 4.61 5.69 -11.70
C MET A 176 5.22 6.02 -13.05
N THR A 177 6.51 5.75 -13.25
CA THR A 177 7.22 6.01 -14.52
C THR A 177 6.71 5.12 -15.64
N GLN A 178 6.41 3.85 -15.35
CA GLN A 178 5.98 2.87 -16.35
C GLN A 178 4.52 3.06 -16.75
N ASN A 179 3.62 3.27 -15.78
CA ASN A 179 2.18 3.30 -16.00
C ASN A 179 1.65 4.71 -16.25
N PHE A 180 2.27 5.75 -15.67
CA PHE A 180 1.82 7.15 -15.76
C PHE A 180 2.96 8.11 -16.17
N PRO A 181 3.64 7.87 -17.31
CA PRO A 181 4.90 8.52 -17.66
C PRO A 181 4.79 10.05 -17.76
N SER A 182 3.67 10.56 -18.27
CA SER A 182 3.45 12.00 -18.41
C SER A 182 3.20 12.70 -17.06
N LEU A 183 2.64 11.98 -16.08
CA LEU A 183 2.52 12.45 -14.70
C LEU A 183 3.87 12.38 -13.98
N ALA A 184 4.61 11.28 -14.17
CA ALA A 184 5.92 11.09 -13.56
C ALA A 184 6.94 12.14 -14.03
N ALA A 185 6.92 12.50 -15.31
CA ALA A 185 7.78 13.54 -15.87
C ALA A 185 7.58 14.93 -15.25
N LYS A 186 6.44 15.18 -14.58
CA LYS A 186 6.17 16.42 -13.86
C LYS A 186 6.71 16.42 -12.42
N ASN A 187 7.01 15.26 -11.84
CA ASN A 187 7.55 15.14 -10.47
C ASN A 187 9.09 15.27 -10.45
N VAL A 188 9.61 16.37 -10.99
CA VAL A 188 11.06 16.57 -11.23
C VAL A 188 11.91 16.75 -9.96
N HIS A 189 11.27 17.04 -8.83
CA HIS A 189 11.93 17.29 -7.55
C HIS A 189 11.73 16.15 -6.54
N ASP A 190 11.26 14.98 -7.00
CA ASP A 190 11.07 13.79 -6.18
C ASP A 190 10.17 14.06 -4.95
N MET A 191 9.07 14.78 -5.17
CA MET A 191 8.03 14.98 -4.16
C MET A 191 7.39 13.62 -3.82
N LYS A 192 7.03 13.43 -2.55
CA LYS A 192 6.28 12.24 -2.10
C LYS A 192 5.05 12.03 -2.99
N TRP A 193 4.92 10.85 -3.59
CA TRP A 193 3.98 10.61 -4.71
C TRP A 193 2.53 10.94 -4.37
N LYS A 194 2.05 10.57 -3.17
CA LYS A 194 0.70 10.92 -2.72
C LYS A 194 0.51 12.44 -2.70
N LYS A 195 1.42 13.16 -2.04
CA LYS A 195 1.40 14.64 -1.99
C LYS A 195 1.45 15.26 -3.38
N PHE A 196 2.25 14.69 -4.28
CA PHE A 196 2.36 15.14 -5.66
C PHE A 196 1.04 14.97 -6.44
N ILE A 197 0.38 13.81 -6.32
CA ILE A 197 -0.92 13.53 -6.95
C ILE A 197 -1.96 14.57 -6.50
N TYR A 198 -2.10 14.81 -5.19
CA TYR A 198 -3.05 15.83 -4.69
C TYR A 198 -2.68 17.24 -5.12
N LYS A 199 -1.38 17.57 -5.22
CA LYS A 199 -0.96 18.86 -5.78
C LYS A 199 -1.41 19.00 -7.24
N GLN A 200 -1.31 17.95 -8.06
CA GLN A 200 -1.78 17.99 -9.45
C GLN A 200 -3.30 18.21 -9.55
N LEU A 201 -4.09 17.58 -8.67
CA LEU A 201 -5.53 17.84 -8.59
C LEU A 201 -5.83 19.30 -8.24
N CYS A 202 -5.18 19.85 -7.22
CA CYS A 202 -5.35 21.27 -6.88
C CYS A 202 -4.99 22.19 -8.05
N GLU A 203 -3.91 21.89 -8.78
CA GLU A 203 -3.48 22.69 -9.93
C GLU A 203 -4.49 22.64 -11.10
N GLN A 204 -5.16 21.51 -11.33
CA GLN A 204 -6.22 21.40 -12.34
C GLN A 204 -7.42 22.30 -12.02
N GLU A 205 -7.74 22.45 -10.73
CA GLU A 205 -8.80 23.35 -10.25
C GLU A 205 -8.36 24.82 -10.13
N GLY A 206 -7.12 25.14 -10.55
CA GLY A 206 -6.55 26.49 -10.40
C GLY A 206 -6.27 26.89 -8.94
N ILE A 207 -6.26 25.92 -8.02
CA ILE A 207 -5.99 26.12 -6.60
C ILE A 207 -4.48 26.02 -6.36
N ASN A 208 -3.90 27.10 -5.86
CA ASN A 208 -2.51 27.10 -5.41
C ASN A 208 -2.41 26.40 -4.05
N ALA A 209 -2.14 25.09 -4.07
CA ALA A 209 -1.93 24.29 -2.86
C ALA A 209 -0.75 24.78 -2.01
N CYS A 210 0.30 25.31 -2.65
CA CYS A 210 1.46 25.89 -1.97
C CYS A 210 1.31 27.41 -1.84
N ARG A 211 1.50 27.93 -0.62
CA ARG A 211 1.51 29.38 -0.35
C ARG A 211 2.91 30.00 -0.45
N SER A 212 3.95 29.18 -0.49
CA SER A 212 5.33 29.66 -0.56
C SER A 212 5.70 30.04 -1.99
N PRO A 213 6.42 31.15 -2.23
CA PRO A 213 6.91 31.52 -3.55
C PRO A 213 8.04 30.60 -4.06
N SER A 214 8.71 29.86 -3.16
CA SER A 214 9.69 28.82 -3.50
C SER A 214 9.58 27.63 -2.54
N CYS A 215 9.68 26.41 -3.04
CA CYS A 215 9.61 25.20 -2.22
C CYS A 215 10.77 25.12 -1.21
N GLU A 216 11.97 25.58 -1.58
CA GLU A 216 13.18 25.42 -0.76
C GLU A 216 13.15 26.23 0.56
N TYR A 217 12.33 27.29 0.63
CA TYR A 217 12.11 28.10 1.83
C TYR A 217 10.75 27.82 2.48
N CYS A 218 10.00 26.82 1.99
CA CYS A 218 8.73 26.44 2.57
C CYS A 218 8.95 25.73 3.91
N ALA A 219 8.28 26.18 4.97
CA ALA A 219 8.34 25.53 6.28
C ALA A 219 7.89 24.06 6.24
N ASP A 220 7.02 23.72 5.29
CA ASP A 220 6.51 22.36 5.07
C ASP A 220 7.35 21.55 4.06
N TYR A 221 8.54 22.01 3.67
CA TYR A 221 9.35 21.33 2.66
C TYR A 221 9.58 19.85 2.98
N LEU A 222 9.97 19.52 4.22
CA LEU A 222 10.21 18.14 4.66
C LEU A 222 8.93 17.28 4.75
N ASN A 223 7.75 17.91 4.79
CA ASN A 223 6.47 17.19 4.72
C ASN A 223 6.14 16.77 3.28
N CYS A 224 6.69 17.48 2.29
CA CYS A 224 6.45 17.27 0.87
C CYS A 224 7.58 16.49 0.19
N PHE A 225 8.81 16.64 0.66
CA PHE A 225 10.04 16.12 0.06
C PHE A 225 10.87 15.36 1.08
N GLY A 226 11.77 14.50 0.58
CA GLY A 226 12.67 13.69 1.40
C GLY A 226 12.29 12.21 1.45
N PRO A 227 13.08 11.41 2.18
CA PRO A 227 12.86 9.98 2.28
C PRO A 227 11.51 9.65 2.96
N GLU A 228 10.96 8.51 2.57
CA GLU A 228 9.78 7.91 3.19
C GLU A 228 10.27 6.61 3.86
N GLU A 229 10.24 6.56 5.19
CA GLU A 229 10.49 5.34 5.99
C GLU A 229 9.21 4.52 6.15
#